data_AF-A0A8J3TXE8-F1
#
_entry.id   AF-A0A8J3TXE8-F1
#
_cell.length_a   1.000
_cell.length_b   1.000
_cell.length_c   1.000
_cell.angle_alpha   90.00
_cell.angle_beta   90.00
_cell.angle_gamma   90.00
#
_symmetry.space_group_name_H-M   'P 1'
#
loop_
_entity.id
_entity.type
_entity.pdbx_description
1 polymer ?
#
loop_
_entity_poly.entity_id
_entity_poly.type
_entity_poly.pdbx_seq_one_letter_code
_entity_poly.pdbx_strand_id
1 'polypeptide(L)'
;MTKLNQILAVEKGVKADAQRKVTDAYHTIQKSPLLSGISRSYQPIDDEGEQLPPESTRVQVQGGNVLKDVGVALTRLFDVTATKDWTNCSARASVTVDGETLLDDVPVTYLLFLEKQLVDLHTFISKLPTLDPSETWTLDENTDTWRTEPVKTTRTKKVPRNHVLAEATDKHPAQVQVYNEDVVVGYWTKVTFSGALPQRRVNELLGRVQKLQDAVKYAREEANGTEVVDRRIGDAVFGYLLG
;
A
#
# COMPACT_ATOMS: atom_id res chain seq x y z
N MET A 1 23.56 -26.13 -13.74
CA MET A 1 24.41 -24.91 -13.76
C MET A 1 23.89 -23.98 -14.85
N THR A 2 23.59 -22.73 -14.50
CA THR A 2 23.16 -21.69 -15.45
C THR A 2 24.38 -20.91 -15.92
N LYS A 3 24.54 -20.70 -17.22
CA LYS A 3 25.67 -19.94 -17.79
C LYS A 3 25.39 -18.44 -17.83
N LEU A 4 26.43 -17.61 -17.78
CA LEU A 4 26.31 -16.14 -17.81
C LEU A 4 25.50 -15.64 -19.02
N ASN A 5 25.73 -16.20 -20.20
CA ASN A 5 24.99 -15.83 -21.41
C ASN A 5 23.47 -16.13 -21.31
N GLN A 6 23.08 -17.16 -20.57
CA GLN A 6 21.68 -17.49 -20.33
C GLN A 6 21.02 -16.49 -19.36
N ILE A 7 21.77 -16.01 -18.36
CA ILE A 7 21.31 -14.95 -17.45
C ILE A 7 21.13 -13.61 -18.20
N LEU A 8 22.09 -13.24 -19.04
CA LEU A 8 22.02 -12.02 -19.87
C LEU A 8 20.81 -12.04 -20.83
N ALA A 9 20.47 -13.21 -21.37
CA ALA A 9 19.32 -13.35 -22.27
C ALA A 9 17.96 -13.08 -21.59
N VAL A 10 17.85 -13.33 -20.28
CA VAL A 10 16.57 -13.16 -19.54
C VAL A 10 16.50 -11.87 -18.73
N GLU A 11 17.65 -11.26 -18.39
CA GLU A 11 17.74 -10.07 -17.53
C GLU A 11 16.81 -8.93 -17.97
N LYS A 12 16.83 -8.59 -19.26
CA LYS A 12 16.01 -7.51 -19.80
C LYS A 12 14.52 -7.77 -19.63
N GLY A 13 14.08 -9.02 -19.82
CA GLY A 13 12.69 -9.44 -19.65
C GLY A 13 12.25 -9.39 -18.19
N VAL A 14 13.08 -9.92 -17.29
CA VAL A 14 12.83 -9.89 -15.84
C VAL A 14 12.73 -8.46 -15.32
N LYS A 15 13.62 -7.57 -15.76
CA LYS A 15 13.58 -6.15 -15.40
C LYS A 15 12.29 -5.46 -15.86
N ALA A 16 11.87 -5.69 -17.10
CA ALA A 16 10.65 -5.11 -17.64
C ALA A 16 9.39 -5.63 -16.92
N ASP A 17 9.36 -6.93 -16.57
CA ASP A 17 8.26 -7.54 -15.82
C ASP A 17 8.18 -6.99 -14.39
N ALA A 18 9.32 -6.93 -13.67
CA ALA A 18 9.37 -6.38 -12.31
C ALA A 18 8.91 -4.92 -12.28
N GLN A 19 9.40 -4.07 -13.20
CA GLN A 19 9.00 -2.67 -13.27
C GLN A 19 7.48 -2.52 -13.47
N ARG A 20 6.90 -3.35 -14.35
CA ARG A 20 5.46 -3.36 -14.60
C ARG A 20 4.67 -3.74 -13.36
N LYS A 21 5.05 -4.84 -12.70
CA LYS A 21 4.39 -5.32 -11.47
C LYS A 21 4.44 -4.29 -10.35
N VAL A 22 5.57 -3.61 -10.16
CA VAL A 22 5.69 -2.53 -9.16
C VAL A 22 4.81 -1.33 -9.53
N THR A 23 4.75 -0.98 -10.81
CA THR A 23 3.89 0.12 -11.30
C THR A 23 2.40 -0.19 -11.14
N ASP A 24 1.99 -1.42 -11.48
CA ASP A 24 0.61 -1.88 -11.31
C ASP A 24 0.22 -1.93 -9.83
N ALA A 25 1.11 -2.40 -8.97
CA ALA A 25 0.95 -2.38 -7.52
C ALA A 25 0.76 -0.94 -7.01
N TYR A 26 1.59 -0.01 -7.47
CA TYR A 26 1.50 1.42 -7.13
C TYR A 26 0.14 2.02 -7.51
N HIS A 27 -0.34 1.76 -8.72
CA HIS A 27 -1.67 2.22 -9.13
C HIS A 27 -2.81 1.54 -8.37
N THR A 28 -2.63 0.28 -7.98
CA THR A 28 -3.64 -0.48 -7.24
C THR A 28 -3.84 0.07 -5.84
N ILE A 29 -2.75 0.37 -5.11
CA ILE A 29 -2.85 0.93 -3.75
C ILE A 29 -3.43 2.36 -3.72
N GLN A 30 -3.41 3.08 -4.86
CA GLN A 30 -4.03 4.40 -4.98
C GLN A 30 -5.55 4.36 -5.15
N LYS A 31 -6.13 3.20 -5.47
CA LYS A 31 -7.58 3.05 -5.67
C LYS A 31 -8.27 2.80 -4.33
N SER A 32 -8.44 3.83 -3.51
CA SER A 32 -9.05 3.74 -2.17
C SER A 32 -10.34 2.89 -2.08
N PRO A 33 -11.27 2.90 -3.07
CA PRO A 33 -12.45 2.04 -3.05
C PRO A 33 -12.14 0.54 -3.02
N LEU A 34 -11.01 0.09 -3.61
CA LEU A 34 -10.62 -1.33 -3.57
C LEU A 34 -10.12 -1.76 -2.20
N LEU A 35 -9.59 -0.82 -1.41
CA LEU A 35 -9.11 -1.07 -0.05
C LEU A 35 -10.20 -0.88 1.00
N SER A 36 -11.38 -0.39 0.62
CA SER A 36 -12.44 -0.04 1.57
C SER A 36 -13.61 -1.00 1.44
N GLY A 37 -14.15 -1.45 2.57
CA GLY A 37 -15.38 -2.24 2.63
C GLY A 37 -16.36 -1.65 3.62
N ILE A 38 -17.62 -2.03 3.50
CA ILE A 38 -18.70 -1.62 4.40
C ILE A 38 -19.68 -2.78 4.57
N SER A 39 -20.20 -2.95 5.77
CA SER A 39 -21.42 -3.72 6.03
C SER A 39 -22.36 -2.83 6.82
N ARG A 40 -23.57 -2.63 6.29
CA ARG A 40 -24.58 -1.76 6.89
C ARG A 40 -25.93 -2.47 6.88
N SER A 41 -26.51 -2.67 8.05
CA SER A 41 -27.81 -3.32 8.23
C SER A 41 -28.79 -2.39 8.94
N TYR A 42 -30.06 -2.46 8.53
CA TYR A 42 -31.15 -1.70 9.12
C TYR A 42 -31.98 -2.58 10.04
N GLN A 43 -32.36 -2.04 11.19
CA GLN A 43 -33.30 -2.64 12.11
C GLN A 43 -34.42 -1.62 12.39
N PRO A 44 -35.68 -1.88 11.99
CA PRO A 44 -36.79 -1.01 12.38
C PRO A 44 -37.03 -1.07 13.90
N ILE A 45 -37.62 -0.02 14.47
CA ILE A 45 -37.98 0.03 15.89
C ILE A 45 -39.27 -0.74 16.20
N ASP A 46 -40.10 -0.92 15.19
CA ASP A 46 -41.38 -1.64 15.23
C ASP A 46 -41.27 -2.89 14.33
N ASP A 47 -41.87 -4.00 14.74
CA ASP A 47 -41.86 -5.27 14.01
C ASP A 47 -42.63 -5.16 12.68
N GLU A 48 -43.61 -4.26 12.60
CA GLU A 48 -44.30 -3.90 11.34
C GLU A 48 -43.61 -2.76 10.57
N GLY A 49 -42.42 -2.33 11.04
CA GLY A 49 -41.67 -1.24 10.44
C GLY A 49 -41.12 -1.56 9.04
N GLU A 50 -40.84 -0.51 8.26
CA GLU A 50 -40.29 -0.61 6.92
C GLU A 50 -38.96 -1.39 6.93
N GLN A 51 -38.88 -2.48 6.18
CA GLN A 51 -37.62 -3.22 5.99
C GLN A 51 -36.79 -2.55 4.90
N LEU A 52 -35.52 -2.27 5.19
CA LEU A 52 -34.59 -1.68 4.25
C LEU A 52 -33.48 -2.68 3.91
N PRO A 53 -33.09 -2.79 2.63
CA PRO A 53 -32.06 -3.74 2.24
C PRO A 53 -30.71 -3.38 2.87
N PRO A 54 -29.92 -4.38 3.30
CA PRO A 54 -28.58 -4.14 3.77
C PRO A 54 -27.64 -3.73 2.62
N GLU A 55 -26.62 -2.96 2.94
CA GLU A 55 -25.54 -2.59 2.02
C GLU A 55 -24.27 -3.33 2.42
N SER A 56 -23.59 -3.96 1.47
CA SER A 56 -22.34 -4.66 1.74
C SER A 56 -21.37 -4.55 0.57
N THR A 57 -20.15 -4.09 0.84
CA THR A 57 -19.01 -4.12 -0.08
C THR A 57 -17.81 -4.74 0.61
N ARG A 58 -17.15 -5.68 -0.05
CA ARG A 58 -15.95 -6.35 0.49
C ARG A 58 -14.68 -5.60 0.10
N VAL A 59 -13.67 -5.67 0.97
CA VAL A 59 -12.30 -5.27 0.63
C VAL A 59 -11.80 -6.17 -0.50
N GLN A 60 -11.30 -5.56 -1.57
CA GLN A 60 -10.78 -6.28 -2.75
C GLN A 60 -9.25 -6.33 -2.76
N VAL A 61 -8.61 -5.34 -2.14
CA VAL A 61 -7.14 -5.19 -2.10
C VAL A 61 -6.68 -5.00 -0.67
N GLN A 62 -5.68 -5.78 -0.26
CA GLN A 62 -5.00 -5.65 1.02
C GLN A 62 -3.58 -5.16 0.79
N GLY A 63 -3.21 -4.01 1.35
CA GLY A 63 -1.89 -3.40 1.20
C GLY A 63 -0.75 -4.30 1.65
N GLY A 64 -0.98 -5.14 2.67
CA GLY A 64 -0.02 -6.15 3.11
C GLY A 64 0.30 -7.21 2.05
N ASN A 65 -0.70 -7.64 1.27
CA ASN A 65 -0.49 -8.61 0.18
C ASN A 65 0.18 -7.94 -1.01
N VAL A 66 -0.21 -6.71 -1.36
CA VAL A 66 0.45 -5.96 -2.43
C VAL A 66 1.95 -5.75 -2.11
N LEU A 67 2.29 -5.47 -0.85
CA LEU A 67 3.68 -5.36 -0.41
C LEU A 67 4.45 -6.69 -0.58
N LYS A 68 3.82 -7.83 -0.26
CA LYS A 68 4.42 -9.16 -0.48
C LYS A 68 4.67 -9.41 -1.97
N ASP A 69 3.70 -9.09 -2.82
CA ASP A 69 3.80 -9.30 -4.28
C ASP A 69 4.92 -8.45 -4.90
N VAL A 70 5.05 -7.19 -4.45
CA VAL A 70 6.18 -6.32 -4.81
C VAL A 70 7.51 -6.94 -4.37
N GLY A 71 7.56 -7.48 -3.14
CA GLY A 71 8.73 -8.20 -2.65
C GLY A 71 9.13 -9.35 -3.55
N VAL A 72 8.19 -10.22 -3.93
CA VAL A 72 8.44 -11.35 -4.85
C VAL A 72 8.95 -10.88 -6.22
N ALA A 73 8.35 -9.82 -6.78
CA ALA A 73 8.76 -9.27 -8.07
C ALA A 73 10.19 -8.72 -8.03
N LEU A 74 10.54 -7.99 -6.97
CA LEU A 74 11.87 -7.41 -6.79
C LEU A 74 12.93 -8.46 -6.46
N THR A 75 12.64 -9.48 -5.65
CA THR A 75 13.58 -10.57 -5.34
C THR A 75 14.11 -11.20 -6.62
N ARG A 76 13.22 -11.53 -7.58
CA ARG A 76 13.66 -12.15 -8.83
C ARG A 76 14.59 -11.24 -9.64
N LEU A 77 14.30 -9.94 -9.67
CA LEU A 77 15.16 -8.96 -10.32
C LEU A 77 16.52 -8.87 -9.62
N PHE A 78 16.51 -8.79 -8.29
CA PHE A 78 17.72 -8.65 -7.46
C PHE A 78 18.64 -9.87 -7.64
N ASP A 79 18.09 -11.09 -7.65
CA ASP A 79 18.85 -12.32 -7.83
C ASP A 79 19.54 -12.41 -9.20
N VAL A 80 18.82 -12.04 -10.26
CA VAL A 80 19.33 -12.09 -11.64
C VAL A 80 20.45 -11.05 -11.84
N THR A 81 20.28 -9.85 -11.30
CA THR A 81 21.30 -8.80 -11.35
C THR A 81 22.51 -9.18 -10.49
N ALA A 82 22.31 -9.73 -9.29
CA ALA A 82 23.41 -10.19 -8.43
C ALA A 82 24.24 -11.28 -9.12
N THR A 83 23.57 -12.28 -9.70
CA THR A 83 24.26 -13.39 -10.39
C THR A 83 25.20 -12.90 -11.49
N LYS A 84 24.76 -11.91 -12.28
CA LYS A 84 25.57 -11.30 -13.34
C LYS A 84 26.74 -10.48 -12.76
N ASP A 85 26.48 -9.65 -11.76
CA ASP A 85 27.46 -8.70 -11.25
C ASP A 85 28.58 -9.40 -10.46
N TRP A 86 28.24 -10.42 -9.66
CA TRP A 86 29.25 -11.25 -8.98
C TRP A 86 30.14 -12.03 -9.95
N THR A 87 29.63 -12.36 -11.13
CA THR A 87 30.42 -13.07 -12.15
C THR A 87 31.44 -12.15 -12.83
N ASN A 88 31.21 -10.83 -12.83
CA ASN A 88 31.96 -9.87 -13.65
C ASN A 88 32.78 -8.82 -12.88
N CYS A 89 32.73 -8.79 -11.54
CA CYS A 89 33.27 -7.67 -10.77
C CYS A 89 34.43 -8.04 -9.83
N SER A 90 35.42 -7.15 -9.78
CA SER A 90 36.62 -7.23 -8.92
C SER A 90 36.56 -6.32 -7.68
N ALA A 91 35.78 -5.24 -7.71
CA ALA A 91 35.64 -4.29 -6.59
C ALA A 91 34.37 -4.57 -5.78
N ARG A 92 34.50 -4.78 -4.47
CA ARG A 92 33.44 -5.34 -3.61
C ARG A 92 33.49 -4.78 -2.18
N ALA A 93 32.35 -4.80 -1.49
CA ALA A 93 32.24 -4.49 -0.06
C ALA A 93 31.01 -5.17 0.55
N SER A 94 31.00 -5.44 1.86
CA SER A 94 29.86 -6.05 2.56
C SER A 94 28.89 -4.98 3.09
N VAL A 95 27.58 -5.25 3.04
CA VAL A 95 26.53 -4.37 3.57
C VAL A 95 26.18 -4.81 4.99
N THR A 96 26.47 -3.96 5.97
CA THR A 96 26.21 -4.21 7.40
C THR A 96 25.11 -3.29 7.91
N VAL A 97 24.08 -3.83 8.55
CA VAL A 97 22.96 -3.06 9.15
C VAL A 97 22.92 -3.38 10.64
N ASP A 98 22.94 -2.35 11.49
CA ASP A 98 22.89 -2.48 12.95
C ASP A 98 23.95 -3.46 13.53
N GLY A 99 25.11 -3.58 12.86
CA GLY A 99 26.21 -4.46 13.27
C GLY A 99 26.13 -5.90 12.74
N GLU A 100 25.09 -6.25 11.98
CA GLU A 100 24.93 -7.55 11.33
C GLU A 100 25.17 -7.45 9.82
N THR A 101 26.04 -8.30 9.28
CA THR A 101 26.29 -8.36 7.83
C THR A 101 25.07 -8.95 7.12
N LEU A 102 24.36 -8.12 6.37
CA LEU A 102 23.16 -8.51 5.63
C LEU A 102 23.51 -9.10 4.25
N LEU A 103 24.49 -8.51 3.56
CA LEU A 103 24.99 -8.98 2.26
C LEU A 103 26.52 -8.97 2.32
N ASP A 104 27.15 -10.06 1.92
CA ASP A 104 28.61 -10.20 1.96
C ASP A 104 29.26 -10.07 0.58
N ASP A 105 30.42 -9.43 0.51
CA ASP A 105 31.28 -9.32 -0.68
C ASP A 105 30.53 -8.82 -1.94
N VAL A 106 29.82 -7.68 -1.82
CA VAL A 106 28.91 -7.14 -2.83
C VAL A 106 29.64 -6.27 -3.87
N PRO A 107 29.55 -6.59 -5.18
CA PRO A 107 30.03 -5.77 -6.28
C PRO A 107 29.54 -4.33 -6.26
N VAL A 108 30.42 -3.39 -6.58
CA VAL A 108 30.09 -1.95 -6.66
C VAL A 108 28.95 -1.63 -7.64
N THR A 109 28.87 -2.37 -8.76
CA THR A 109 27.79 -2.20 -9.74
C THR A 109 26.44 -2.62 -9.19
N TYR A 110 26.43 -3.66 -8.34
CA TYR A 110 25.23 -4.13 -7.67
C TYR A 110 24.81 -3.16 -6.55
N LEU A 111 25.77 -2.58 -5.82
CA LEU A 111 25.49 -1.55 -4.81
C LEU A 111 24.82 -0.32 -5.43
N LEU A 112 25.28 0.13 -6.61
CA LEU A 112 24.62 1.21 -7.37
C LEU A 112 23.19 0.85 -7.79
N PHE A 113 22.98 -0.39 -8.25
CA PHE A 113 21.66 -0.90 -8.59
C PHE A 113 20.75 -0.93 -7.35
N LEU A 114 21.24 -1.50 -6.25
CA LEU A 114 20.50 -1.66 -5.01
C LEU A 114 20.14 -0.29 -4.40
N GLU A 115 21.06 0.67 -4.39
CA GLU A 115 20.81 2.05 -3.94
C GLU A 115 19.60 2.65 -4.68
N LYS A 116 19.56 2.54 -6.02
CA LYS A 116 18.43 3.02 -6.81
C LYS A 116 17.13 2.28 -6.47
N GLN A 117 17.17 0.94 -6.38
CA GLN A 117 15.97 0.17 -6.08
C GLN A 117 15.41 0.46 -4.68
N LEU A 118 16.28 0.75 -3.71
CA LEU A 118 15.84 1.13 -2.37
C LEU A 118 15.19 2.51 -2.33
N VAL A 119 15.63 3.47 -3.17
CA VAL A 119 14.94 4.76 -3.35
C VAL A 119 13.52 4.56 -3.90
N ASP A 120 13.38 3.72 -4.93
CA ASP A 120 12.08 3.40 -5.51
C ASP A 120 11.17 2.69 -4.48
N LEU A 121 11.73 1.74 -3.71
CA LEU A 121 11.00 1.02 -2.67
C LEU A 121 10.57 1.93 -1.52
N HIS A 122 11.45 2.83 -1.06
CA HIS A 122 11.10 3.84 -0.06
C HIS A 122 9.92 4.69 -0.55
N THR A 123 9.98 5.15 -1.80
CA THR A 123 8.92 5.94 -2.44
C THR A 123 7.61 5.15 -2.46
N PHE A 124 7.63 3.88 -2.88
CA PHE A 124 6.45 3.02 -2.86
C PHE A 124 5.85 2.86 -1.46
N ILE A 125 6.68 2.54 -0.45
CA ILE A 125 6.23 2.36 0.93
C ILE A 125 5.63 3.65 1.49
N SER A 126 6.20 4.81 1.15
CA SER A 126 5.68 6.12 1.59
C SER A 126 4.28 6.44 1.05
N LYS A 127 3.84 5.72 0.00
CA LYS A 127 2.52 5.88 -0.62
C LYS A 127 1.53 4.78 -0.23
N LEU A 128 1.91 3.85 0.67
CA LEU A 128 0.99 2.85 1.18
C LEU A 128 -0.15 3.54 1.95
N PRO A 129 -1.42 3.18 1.67
CA PRO A 129 -2.56 3.72 2.39
C PRO A 129 -2.53 3.26 3.84
N THR A 130 -2.89 4.17 4.74
CA THR A 130 -2.96 3.91 6.19
C THR A 130 -4.39 3.93 6.71
N LEU A 131 -4.61 3.23 7.81
CA LEU A 131 -5.91 3.22 8.50
C LEU A 131 -6.29 4.63 8.96
N ASP A 132 -7.57 4.97 8.83
CA ASP A 132 -8.10 6.26 9.26
C ASP A 132 -7.97 6.40 10.79
N PRO A 133 -7.25 7.42 11.30
CA PRO A 133 -7.03 7.61 12.73
C PRO A 133 -8.27 8.07 13.49
N SER A 134 -9.36 8.46 12.81
CA SER A 134 -10.63 8.82 13.45
C SER A 134 -11.45 7.59 13.90
N GLU A 135 -11.07 6.40 13.46
CA GLU A 135 -11.75 5.14 13.74
C GLU A 135 -10.88 4.22 14.62
N THR A 136 -11.53 3.37 15.41
CA THR A 136 -10.84 2.31 16.15
C THR A 136 -10.88 1.03 15.35
N TRP A 137 -9.70 0.51 14.99
CA TRP A 137 -9.56 -0.66 14.13
C TRP A 137 -9.08 -1.88 14.90
N THR A 138 -9.74 -3.01 14.66
CA THR A 138 -9.33 -4.34 15.13
C THR A 138 -9.07 -5.23 13.92
N LEU A 139 -8.07 -6.10 14.01
CA LEU A 139 -7.76 -7.05 12.94
C LEU A 139 -8.75 -8.22 13.02
N ASP A 140 -9.42 -8.52 11.91
CA ASP A 140 -10.25 -9.72 11.77
C ASP A 140 -9.42 -10.85 11.17
N GLU A 141 -9.05 -11.82 12.00
CA GLU A 141 -8.24 -12.97 11.62
C GLU A 141 -8.89 -13.87 10.55
N ASN A 142 -10.21 -13.82 10.40
CA ASN A 142 -10.90 -14.65 9.41
C ASN A 142 -10.75 -14.10 7.99
N THR A 143 -10.59 -12.78 7.87
CA THR A 143 -10.57 -12.09 6.57
C THR A 143 -9.24 -11.39 6.30
N ASP A 144 -8.32 -11.38 7.26
CA ASP A 144 -7.07 -10.61 7.23
C ASP A 144 -7.32 -9.12 6.90
N THR A 145 -8.46 -8.58 7.32
CA THR A 145 -8.81 -7.16 7.13
C THR A 145 -8.98 -6.45 8.46
N TRP A 146 -8.78 -5.14 8.45
CA TRP A 146 -9.11 -4.29 9.59
C TRP A 146 -10.60 -3.98 9.58
N ARG A 147 -11.24 -4.02 10.75
CA ARG A 147 -12.65 -3.67 10.91
C ARG A 147 -12.84 -2.70 12.07
N THR A 148 -13.87 -1.88 11.98
CA THR A 148 -14.30 -1.03 13.09
C THR A 148 -15.24 -1.77 14.04
N GLU A 149 -15.43 -1.21 15.23
CA GLU A 149 -16.59 -1.58 16.05
C GLU A 149 -17.90 -1.19 15.34
N PRO A 150 -19.01 -1.93 15.57
CA PRO A 150 -20.30 -1.58 15.00
C PRO A 150 -20.81 -0.24 15.54
N VAL A 151 -21.04 0.72 14.65
CA VAL A 151 -21.61 2.03 14.99
C VAL A 151 -23.11 2.02 14.68
N LYS A 152 -23.93 2.36 15.68
CA LYS A 152 -25.38 2.52 15.52
C LYS A 152 -25.76 3.98 15.29
N THR A 153 -26.57 4.23 14.27
CA THR A 153 -27.11 5.56 13.93
C THR A 153 -28.63 5.49 13.77
N THR A 154 -29.35 6.52 14.16
CA THR A 154 -30.81 6.58 14.05
C THR A 154 -31.22 6.99 12.63
N ARG A 155 -32.28 6.36 12.11
CA ARG A 155 -33.03 6.84 10.94
C ARG A 155 -34.31 7.51 11.43
N THR A 156 -34.55 8.75 11.01
CA THR A 156 -35.79 9.47 11.29
C THR A 156 -36.69 9.55 10.06
N LYS A 157 -38.00 9.67 10.29
CA LYS A 157 -39.01 9.95 9.27
C LYS A 157 -39.82 11.16 9.73
N LYS A 158 -40.05 12.10 8.82
CA LYS A 158 -40.94 13.24 9.06
C LYS A 158 -42.37 12.76 9.02
N VAL A 159 -43.06 12.91 10.15
CA VAL A 159 -44.49 12.62 10.28
C VAL A 159 -45.23 13.94 10.42
N PRO A 160 -46.19 14.26 9.54
CA PRO A 160 -46.98 15.48 9.68
C PRO A 160 -47.89 15.35 10.90
N ARG A 161 -47.84 16.35 11.77
CA ARG A 161 -48.69 16.51 12.96
C ARG A 161 -49.50 17.79 12.83
N ASN A 162 -50.71 17.75 13.37
CA ASN A 162 -51.60 18.89 13.39
C ASN A 162 -51.48 19.60 14.73
N HIS A 163 -51.02 20.86 14.73
CA HIS A 163 -51.09 21.74 15.89
C HIS A 163 -52.33 22.62 15.77
N VAL A 164 -53.27 22.49 16.71
CA VAL A 164 -54.41 23.38 16.80
C VAL A 164 -53.96 24.65 17.51
N LEU A 165 -53.76 25.73 16.75
CA LEU A 165 -53.38 27.06 17.27
C LEU A 165 -54.56 27.72 17.99
N ALA A 166 -55.77 27.50 17.49
CA ALA A 166 -57.01 27.97 18.08
C ALA A 166 -58.11 26.94 17.85
N GLU A 167 -58.82 26.58 18.92
CA GLU A 167 -59.96 25.66 18.85
C GLU A 167 -61.12 26.28 18.06
N ALA A 168 -61.97 25.42 17.50
CA ALA A 168 -63.17 25.88 16.81
C ALA A 168 -64.12 26.56 17.80
N THR A 169 -64.70 27.68 17.39
CA THR A 169 -65.80 28.35 18.10
C THR A 169 -67.05 28.28 17.21
N ASP A 170 -68.22 28.59 17.78
CA ASP A 170 -69.50 28.59 17.03
C ASP A 170 -69.48 29.47 15.76
N LYS A 171 -68.57 30.46 15.69
CA LYS A 171 -68.46 31.42 14.58
C LYS A 171 -67.23 31.23 13.70
N HIS A 172 -66.25 30.45 14.13
CA HIS A 172 -64.98 30.29 13.40
C HIS A 172 -64.43 28.85 13.49
N PRO A 173 -63.99 28.25 12.37
CA PRO A 173 -63.37 26.93 12.37
C PRO A 173 -62.02 26.95 13.10
N ALA A 174 -61.58 25.78 13.56
CA ALA A 174 -60.28 25.63 14.21
C ALA A 174 -59.14 26.08 13.28
N GLN A 175 -58.20 26.84 13.82
CA GLN A 175 -56.98 27.18 13.11
C GLN A 175 -55.95 26.08 13.38
N VAL A 176 -55.67 25.31 12.33
CA VAL A 176 -54.73 24.18 12.41
C VAL A 176 -53.51 24.50 11.56
N GLN A 177 -52.32 24.36 12.15
CA GLN A 177 -51.06 24.41 11.42
C GLN A 177 -50.46 23.00 11.38
N VAL A 178 -50.11 22.55 10.18
CA VAL A 178 -49.37 21.31 9.99
C VAL A 178 -47.89 21.61 10.23
N TYR A 179 -47.26 20.84 11.12
CA TYR A 179 -45.81 20.84 11.29
C TYR A 179 -45.29 19.40 11.17
N ASN A 180 -44.01 19.25 10.84
CA ASN A 180 -43.38 17.94 10.74
C ASN A 180 -42.62 17.63 12.02
N GLU A 181 -42.88 16.46 12.59
CA GLU A 181 -42.12 15.89 13.70
C GLU A 181 -41.18 14.82 13.15
N ASP A 182 -39.90 14.88 13.54
CA ASP A 182 -38.92 13.85 13.19
C ASP A 182 -39.02 12.69 14.19
N VAL A 183 -39.61 11.58 13.75
CA VAL A 183 -39.78 10.37 14.57
C VAL A 183 -38.71 9.36 14.19
N VAL A 184 -38.01 8.78 15.18
CA VAL A 184 -37.06 7.68 14.95
C VAL A 184 -37.84 6.43 14.53
N VAL A 185 -37.51 5.89 13.35
CA VAL A 185 -38.19 4.71 12.78
C VAL A 185 -37.33 3.45 12.79
N GLY A 186 -36.04 3.58 13.08
CA GLY A 186 -35.13 2.46 13.21
C GLY A 186 -33.67 2.88 13.33
N TYR A 187 -32.80 1.88 13.30
CA TYR A 187 -31.36 2.02 13.52
C TYR A 187 -30.59 1.38 12.38
N TRP A 188 -29.57 2.09 11.89
CA TRP A 188 -28.54 1.52 11.04
C TRP A 188 -27.36 1.10 11.89
N THR A 189 -26.95 -0.16 11.77
CA THR A 189 -25.67 -0.64 12.29
C THR A 189 -24.67 -0.69 11.14
N LYS A 190 -23.54 0.00 11.27
CA LYS A 190 -22.47 0.05 10.26
C LYS A 190 -21.17 -0.52 10.83
N VAL A 191 -20.51 -1.37 10.06
CA VAL A 191 -19.12 -1.80 10.25
C VAL A 191 -18.34 -1.40 9.00
N THR A 192 -17.21 -0.73 9.18
CA THR A 192 -16.29 -0.40 8.08
C THR A 192 -15.15 -1.40 8.07
N PHE A 193 -14.68 -1.77 6.88
CA PHE A 193 -13.53 -2.65 6.67
C PHE A 193 -12.45 -1.92 5.88
N SER A 194 -11.18 -2.25 6.15
CA SER A 194 -10.05 -1.66 5.46
C SER A 194 -8.94 -2.69 5.18
N GLY A 195 -8.42 -2.65 3.96
CA GLY A 195 -7.20 -3.34 3.55
C GLY A 195 -5.94 -2.49 3.72
N ALA A 196 -6.04 -1.28 4.28
CA ALA A 196 -4.90 -0.41 4.54
C ALA A 196 -4.02 -0.94 5.70
N LEU A 197 -2.87 -0.31 5.92
CA LEU A 197 -1.92 -0.71 6.96
C LEU A 197 -1.99 0.22 8.19
N PRO A 198 -1.68 -0.27 9.39
CA PRO A 198 -1.45 0.62 10.54
C PRO A 198 -0.31 1.60 10.25
N GLN A 199 -0.47 2.88 10.63
CA GLN A 199 0.57 3.90 10.46
C GLN A 199 1.91 3.47 11.05
N ARG A 200 1.89 2.84 12.24
CA ARG A 200 3.08 2.29 12.90
C ARG A 200 3.83 1.32 11.99
N ARG A 201 3.12 0.43 11.30
CA ARG A 201 3.75 -0.56 10.41
C ARG A 201 4.44 0.11 9.23
N VAL A 202 3.81 1.12 8.63
CA VAL A 202 4.43 1.89 7.53
C VAL A 202 5.69 2.60 8.02
N ASN A 203 5.64 3.23 9.20
CA ASN A 203 6.81 3.90 9.79
C ASN A 203 7.97 2.93 10.08
N GLU A 204 7.68 1.73 10.61
CA GLU A 204 8.68 0.68 10.82
C GLU A 204 9.36 0.27 9.49
N LEU A 205 8.58 0.11 8.42
CA LEU A 205 9.11 -0.25 7.11
C LEU A 205 9.98 0.87 6.51
N LEU A 206 9.54 2.12 6.61
CA LEU A 206 10.31 3.28 6.16
C LEU A 206 11.64 3.38 6.91
N GLY A 207 11.61 3.22 8.24
CA GLY A 207 12.82 3.22 9.06
C GLY A 207 13.81 2.12 8.65
N ARG A 208 13.32 0.90 8.36
CA ARG A 208 14.16 -0.21 7.89
C ARG A 208 14.78 0.06 6.52
N VAL A 209 14.01 0.60 5.58
CA VAL A 209 14.53 0.92 4.24
C VAL A 209 15.56 2.04 4.32
N GLN A 210 15.33 3.08 5.13
CA GLN A 210 16.31 4.15 5.31
C GLN A 210 17.64 3.64 5.87
N LYS A 211 17.59 2.81 6.93
CA LYS A 211 18.81 2.19 7.49
C LYS A 211 19.57 1.38 6.44
N LEU A 212 18.85 0.64 5.60
CA LEU A 212 19.46 -0.15 4.54
C LEU A 212 20.05 0.74 3.43
N GLN A 213 19.38 1.84 3.07
CA GLN A 213 19.92 2.82 2.12
C GLN A 213 21.24 3.40 2.59
N ASP A 214 21.31 3.79 3.87
CA ASP A 214 22.52 4.34 4.47
C ASP A 214 23.65 3.30 4.42
N ALA A 215 23.39 2.06 4.85
CA ALA A 215 24.36 0.96 4.81
C ALA A 215 24.88 0.65 3.40
N VAL A 216 23.99 0.62 2.41
CA VAL A 216 24.38 0.39 1.00
C VAL A 216 25.23 1.54 0.47
N LYS A 217 24.92 2.78 0.86
CA LYS A 217 25.73 3.95 0.48
C LYS A 217 27.14 3.87 1.08
N TYR A 218 27.28 3.51 2.36
CA TYR A 218 28.59 3.29 2.98
C TYR A 218 29.37 2.19 2.27
N ALA A 219 28.75 1.03 2.04
CA ALA A 219 29.38 -0.08 1.33
C ALA A 219 29.80 0.33 -0.10
N ARG A 220 29.00 1.17 -0.78
CA ARG A 220 29.35 1.67 -2.13
C ARG A 220 30.59 2.56 -2.09
N GLU A 221 30.68 3.46 -1.12
CA GLU A 221 31.86 4.31 -0.96
C GLU A 221 33.11 3.46 -0.64
N GLU A 222 32.98 2.46 0.22
CA GLU A 222 34.07 1.50 0.53
C GLU A 222 34.52 0.72 -0.71
N ALA A 223 33.58 0.16 -1.48
CA ALA A 223 33.91 -0.57 -2.71
C ALA A 223 34.59 0.33 -3.76
N ASN A 224 34.19 1.60 -3.85
CA ASN A 224 34.85 2.59 -4.73
C ASN A 224 36.25 3.00 -4.26
N GLY A 225 36.63 2.70 -3.02
CA GLY A 225 37.99 2.89 -2.52
C GLY A 225 39.02 1.92 -3.10
N THR A 226 38.60 0.98 -3.97
CA THR A 226 39.49 -0.01 -4.59
C THR A 226 40.49 0.65 -5.56
N GLU A 227 41.79 0.37 -5.40
CA GLU A 227 42.83 0.83 -6.32
C GLU A 227 42.56 0.32 -7.76
N VAL A 228 42.53 1.25 -8.72
CA VAL A 228 42.29 0.91 -10.12
C VAL A 228 43.59 0.61 -10.85
N VAL A 229 43.62 -0.52 -11.57
CA VAL A 229 44.68 -0.80 -12.53
C VAL A 229 44.34 -0.11 -13.83
N ASP A 230 45.17 0.86 -14.22
CA ASP A 230 44.98 1.59 -15.48
C ASP A 230 45.03 0.63 -16.69
N ARG A 231 44.03 0.71 -17.57
CA ARG A 231 43.89 -0.15 -18.76
C ARG A 231 43.94 0.72 -20.01
N ARG A 232 45.06 0.66 -20.72
CA ARG A 232 45.27 1.35 -22.00
C ARG A 232 44.85 0.45 -23.17
N ILE A 233 43.56 0.41 -23.47
CA ILE A 233 42.99 -0.40 -24.58
C ILE A 233 42.66 0.43 -25.84
N GLY A 234 42.68 1.75 -25.72
CA GLY A 234 42.29 2.67 -26.80
C GLY A 234 43.12 2.48 -28.06
N ASP A 235 44.45 2.38 -27.92
CA ASP A 235 45.36 2.25 -29.07
C ASP A 235 45.10 0.97 -29.89
N ALA A 236 44.73 -0.13 -29.22
CA ALA A 236 44.39 -1.38 -29.91
C ALA A 236 43.06 -1.28 -30.69
N VAL A 237 42.07 -0.59 -30.13
CA VAL A 237 40.76 -0.39 -30.78
C VAL A 237 40.87 0.61 -31.94
N PHE A 238 41.52 1.75 -31.71
CA PHE A 238 41.64 2.79 -32.73
C PHE A 238 42.70 2.46 -33.79
N GLY A 239 43.76 1.73 -33.46
CA GLY A 239 44.67 1.17 -34.46
C GLY A 239 43.96 0.20 -35.41
N TYR A 240 43.02 -0.62 -34.90
CA TYR A 240 42.17 -1.44 -35.76
C TYR A 240 41.19 -0.62 -36.61
N LEU A 241 40.54 0.39 -36.02
CA LEU A 241 39.51 1.18 -36.71
C LEU A 241 40.06 2.21 -37.69
N LEU A 242 41.26 2.75 -37.45
CA LEU A 242 41.80 3.92 -38.15
C LEU A 242 43.10 3.63 -38.93
N GLY A 243 43.74 2.49 -38.69
CA GLY A 243 45.01 2.11 -39.32
C GLY A 243 46.22 2.45 -38.46
#